data_AF-A0A5B1B1Q3-F1
#
_entry.id   AF-A0A5B1B1Q3-F1
#
_cell.length_a   1.000
_cell.length_b   1.000
_cell.length_c   1.000
_cell.angle_alpha   90.00
_cell.angle_beta   90.00
_cell.angle_gamma   90.00
#
_symmetry.space_group_name_H-M   'P 1'
#
loop_
_entity.id
_entity.type
_entity.pdbx_description
1 polymer ?
#
loop_
_entity_poly.entity_id
_entity_poly.type
_entity_poly.pdbx_seq_one_letter_code
_entity_poly.pdbx_strand_id
1 'polypeptide(L)' 'MSQNITSLLVFIFFTFFSVCKAQTSYLSEKVKKNIKSRVENSMNPGIVIGVIDDNGTHYYNYGVKSL' A
#
# COMPACT_ATOMS: atom_id res chain seq x y z
N MET A 1 6.78 -12.97 -42.90
CA MET A 1 5.61 -13.47 -42.11
C MET A 1 5.99 -13.92 -40.69
N SER A 2 7.17 -14.53 -40.49
CA SER A 2 7.64 -14.99 -39.16
C SER A 2 7.97 -13.87 -38.14
N GLN A 3 8.61 -12.77 -38.55
CA GLN A 3 9.05 -11.70 -37.63
C GLN A 3 7.90 -10.96 -36.90
N ASN A 4 6.74 -10.81 -37.55
CA ASN A 4 5.57 -10.13 -36.97
C ASN A 4 4.93 -10.97 -35.84
N ILE A 5 5.04 -12.30 -35.93
CA ILE A 5 4.50 -13.24 -34.94
C ILE A 5 5.39 -13.24 -33.69
N THR A 6 6.71 -13.21 -33.85
CA THR A 6 7.66 -13.11 -32.74
C THR A 6 7.49 -11.81 -31.96
N SER A 7 7.30 -10.69 -32.64
CA SER A 7 7.08 -9.38 -31.98
C SER A 7 5.78 -9.35 -31.17
N LEU A 8 4.72 -9.97 -31.69
CA LEU A 8 3.43 -10.11 -31.00
C LEU A 8 3.55 -10.97 -29.73
N LEU A 9 4.30 -12.07 -29.79
CA LEU A 9 4.53 -12.95 -28.64
C LEU A 9 5.32 -12.26 -27.52
N VAL A 10 6.31 -11.43 -27.86
CA VAL A 10 7.06 -10.63 -26.88
C VAL A 10 6.15 -9.62 -26.18
N PHE A 11 5.24 -8.96 -26.92
CA PHE A 11 4.30 -7.99 -26.35
C PHE A 11 3.31 -8.63 -25.35
N ILE A 12 2.85 -9.85 -25.64
CA ILE A 12 1.99 -10.62 -24.73
C ILE A 12 2.76 -11.04 -23.47
N PHE A 13 4.04 -11.39 -23.60
CA PHE A 13 4.89 -11.76 -22.46
C PHE A 13 5.10 -10.56 -21.50
N PHE A 14 5.30 -9.34 -22.01
CA PHE A 14 5.49 -8.15 -21.16
C PHE A 14 4.22 -7.71 -20.40
N THR A 15 3.04 -7.97 -20.95
CA THR A 15 1.77 -7.57 -20.30
C THR A 15 1.37 -8.51 -19.16
N PHE A 16 1.83 -9.77 -19.17
CA PHE A 16 1.53 -10.75 -18.12
C PHE A 16 2.30 -10.52 -16.80
N PHE A 17 3.48 -9.91 -16.83
CA PHE A 17 4.30 -9.68 -15.62
C PHE A 17 3.85 -8.48 -14.77
N SER A 18 2.94 -7.64 -15.26
CA SER A 18 2.60 -6.36 -14.60
C SER A 18 1.41 -6.42 -13.61
N VAL A 19 0.85 -7.61 -13.33
CA VAL A 19 -0.33 -7.73 -12.45
C VAL A 19 0.01 -8.46 -11.15
N CYS A 20 1.08 -8.05 -10.47
CA CYS A 20 1.25 -8.34 -9.06
C CYS A 20 0.63 -7.19 -8.25
N LYS A 21 -0.69 -7.19 -8.10
CA LYS A 21 -1.39 -6.26 -7.20
C LYS A 21 -1.22 -6.78 -5.77
N ALA A 22 -0.13 -6.42 -5.11
CA ALA A 22 0.02 -6.63 -3.67
C ALA A 22 -1.01 -5.77 -2.92
N GLN A 23 -2.21 -6.29 -2.69
CA GLN A 23 -3.15 -5.71 -1.74
C GLN A 23 -2.86 -6.31 -0.36
N THR A 24 -1.82 -5.82 0.31
CA THR A 24 -1.50 -6.15 1.70
C THR A 24 -1.42 -4.90 2.56
N SER A 25 -2.39 -3.98 2.38
CA SER A 25 -2.53 -2.85 3.29
C SER A 25 -3.75 -3.07 4.17
N TYR A 26 -3.51 -3.51 5.41
CA TYR A 26 -4.54 -3.72 6.45
C TYR A 26 -5.35 -2.44 6.75
N LEU A 27 -4.78 -1.27 6.46
CA LEU A 27 -5.46 0.02 6.53
C LEU A 27 -5.73 0.57 5.13
N SER A 28 -6.96 1.00 4.85
CA SER A 28 -7.27 1.72 3.62
C SER A 28 -6.56 3.08 3.57
N GLU A 29 -6.19 3.54 2.38
CA GLU A 29 -5.56 4.87 2.19
C GLU A 29 -6.42 6.01 2.73
N LYS A 30 -7.76 5.87 2.67
CA LYS A 30 -8.69 6.84 3.25
C LYS A 30 -8.52 6.96 4.77
N VAL A 31 -8.39 5.82 5.46
CA VAL A 31 -8.18 5.79 6.90
C VAL A 31 -6.82 6.38 7.27
N LYS A 32 -5.76 6.00 6.55
CA LYS A 32 -4.41 6.58 6.74
C LYS A 32 -4.41 8.11 6.59
N LYS A 33 -5.06 8.63 5.54
CA LYS A 33 -5.17 10.08 5.28
C LYS A 33 -5.89 10.81 6.41
N ASN A 34 -6.96 10.22 6.95
CA ASN A 34 -7.71 10.83 8.04
C ASN A 34 -6.90 10.86 9.36
N ILE A 35 -6.17 9.79 9.67
CA ILE A 35 -5.26 9.74 10.84
C ILE A 35 -4.16 10.79 10.71
N LYS A 36 -3.53 10.87 9.52
CA LYS A 36 -2.47 11.85 9.26
C LYS A 36 -2.95 13.28 9.46
N SER A 37 -4.14 13.60 8.95
CA SER A 37 -4.74 14.94 9.13
C SER A 37 -4.98 15.30 10.60
N ARG A 38 -5.33 14.35 11.46
CA ARG A 38 -5.50 14.61 12.91
C ARG A 38 -4.18 14.94 13.60
N VAL A 39 -3.10 14.27 13.20
CA VAL A 39 -1.75 14.54 13.71
C VAL A 39 -1.23 15.89 13.20
N GLU A 40 -1.35 16.15 11.90
CA GLU A 40 -0.91 17.40 11.27
C GLU A 40 -1.65 18.63 11.81
N ASN A 41 -2.94 18.49 12.09
CA ASN A 41 -3.74 19.55 12.70
C ASN A 41 -3.50 19.70 14.20
N SER A 42 -2.48 19.03 14.77
CA SER A 42 -2.12 19.06 16.19
C SER A 42 -3.27 18.70 17.14
N MET A 43 -4.30 18.00 16.64
CA MET A 43 -5.40 17.49 17.48
C MET A 43 -4.90 16.36 18.37
N ASN A 44 -3.94 15.59 17.87
CA ASN A 44 -3.26 14.51 18.57
C ASN A 44 -1.75 14.59 18.27
N PRO A 45 -0.84 14.59 19.26
CA PRO A 45 0.60 14.62 19.01
C PRO A 45 1.11 13.34 18.32
N GLY A 46 0.42 12.22 18.52
CA GLY A 46 0.64 10.97 17.82
C GLY A 46 -0.51 9.98 17.98
N ILE A 47 -0.58 9.01 17.07
CA ILE A 47 -1.60 7.96 17.02
C ILE A 47 -0.91 6.63 16.66
N VAL A 48 -1.15 5.59 17.45
CA VAL A 48 -0.65 4.22 17.22
C VAL A 48 -1.82 3.28 16.98
N ILE A 49 -1.70 2.40 15.99
CA ILE A 49 -2.74 1.44 15.60
C ILE A 49 -2.11 0.05 15.49
N GLY A 50 -2.69 -0.91 16.21
CA GLY A 50 -2.42 -2.33 16.03
C GLY A 50 -3.57 -3.00 15.28
N VAL A 51 -3.26 -3.79 14.25
CA VAL A 51 -4.20 -4.68 13.56
C VAL A 51 -3.77 -6.11 13.85
N ILE A 52 -4.67 -6.94 14.34
CA ILE A 52 -4.44 -8.36 14.62
C ILE A 52 -5.36 -9.16 13.69
N ASP A 53 -4.77 -10.05 12.90
CA ASP A 53 -5.50 -10.97 12.03
C ASP A 53 -4.79 -12.33 11.92
N ASP A 54 -5.23 -13.16 10.97
CA ASP A 54 -4.68 -14.49 10.69
C ASP A 54 -3.23 -14.49 10.19
N ASN A 55 -2.75 -13.36 9.66
CA ASN A 55 -1.38 -13.17 9.19
C ASN A 55 -0.46 -12.60 10.27
N GLY A 56 -0.99 -12.24 11.44
CA GLY A 56 -0.24 -11.82 12.61
C GLY A 56 -0.65 -10.44 13.11
N THR A 57 0.34 -9.65 13.53
CA THR A 57 0.10 -8.31 14.09
C THR A 57 0.84 -7.24 13.30
N HIS A 58 0.12 -6.18 12.95
CA HIS A 58 0.60 -5.06 12.14
C HIS A 58 0.48 -3.76 12.93
N TYR A 59 1.57 -3.00 13.00
CA TYR A 59 1.62 -1.75 13.74
C TYR A 59 1.80 -0.55 12.80
N TYR A 60 1.02 0.50 13.04
CA TYR A 60 1.11 1.78 12.35
C TYR A 60 1.31 2.89 13.39
N ASN A 61 2.32 3.73 13.19
CA ASN A 61 2.64 4.83 14.09
C ASN A 61 2.63 6.15 13.32
N TYR A 62 1.94 7.14 13.86
CA TYR A 62 1.84 8.49 13.29
C TYR A 62 2.18 9.53 14.36
N GLY A 63 2.91 10.58 13.99
CA GLY A 63 3.29 11.66 14.91
C GLY A 63 4.49 11.34 15.79
N VAL A 64 4.63 12.07 16.89
CA VAL A 64 5.79 11.98 17.80
C VAL A 64 5.34 11.74 19.24
N LYS A 65 6.17 11.05 20.02
CA LYS A 65 5.91 10.71 21.43
C LYS A 65 5.97 11.95 22.35
N SER A 66 6.81 12.92 22.00
CA SER A 66 6.99 14.19 22.72
C SER A 66 7.38 15.27 21.72
N LEU A 67 6.87 16.48 21.96
CA LEU A 67 7.48 17.72 21.46
C LEU A 67 8.67 18.09 22.35
#